data_AF-K3WX47-F1
#
_entry.id   AF-K3WX47-F1
#
_cell.length_a   1.000
_cell.length_b   1.000
_cell.length_c   1.000
_cell.angle_alpha   90.00
_cell.angle_beta   90.00
_cell.angle_gamma   90.00
#
_symmetry.space_group_name_H-M   'P 1'
#
loop_
_entity.id
_entity.type
_entity.pdbx_description
1 polymer ?
#
loop_
_entity_poly.entity_id
_entity_poly.type
_entity_poly.pdbx_seq_one_letter_code
_entity_poly.pdbx_strand_id
1 'polypeptide(L)'
;MGPSVWFREIPQSLFNVIPEKHIYLTCKLQDPKDIMETLNEFPALYRSIVLWLLDLMVEVVQHKEKNKMSAKCMAIVMSPNLFSIESDNPMYALTMSQKVADYTFALLSARLALAHQDEAEHDAR
;
A
#
# COMPACT_ATOMS: atom_id res chain seq x y z
N MET A 1 -16.18 15.80 -6.24
CA MET A 1 -15.62 14.48 -6.62
C MET A 1 -14.68 14.06 -5.51
N GLY A 2 -15.00 12.98 -4.79
CA GLY A 2 -14.12 12.49 -3.72
C GLY A 2 -12.91 11.76 -4.32
N PRO A 3 -11.77 11.70 -3.62
CA PRO A 3 -10.57 10.98 -4.08
C PRO A 3 -10.86 9.50 -4.40
N SER A 4 -11.88 8.89 -3.78
CA SER A 4 -12.34 7.53 -4.06
C SER A 4 -12.87 7.31 -5.48
N VAL A 5 -13.36 8.36 -6.15
CA VAL A 5 -13.89 8.26 -7.52
C VAL A 5 -12.75 8.28 -8.54
N TRP A 6 -11.72 9.09 -8.30
CA TRP A 6 -10.58 9.22 -9.21
C TRP A 6 -9.76 7.93 -9.33
N PHE A 7 -9.51 7.23 -8.21
CA PHE A 7 -8.81 5.93 -8.25
C PHE A 7 -9.56 4.84 -9.02
N ARG A 8 -10.90 4.95 -9.09
CA ARG A 8 -11.76 3.99 -9.81
C ARG A 8 -11.81 4.25 -11.32
N GLU A 9 -11.35 5.41 -11.78
CA GLU A 9 -11.29 5.81 -13.21
C GLU A 9 -9.93 5.50 -13.86
N ILE A 10 -8.96 4.96 -13.10
CA ILE A 10 -7.73 4.44 -13.70
C ILE A 10 -8.10 3.14 -14.42
N PRO A 11 -7.88 3.02 -15.75
CA PRO A 11 -8.32 1.86 -16.54
C PRO A 11 -7.67 0.54 -16.09
N GLN A 12 -6.61 0.61 -15.29
CA GLN A 12 -5.96 -0.52 -14.64
C GLN A 12 -5.67 -0.17 -13.18
N SER A 13 -6.21 -0.96 -12.25
CA SER A 13 -5.94 -0.85 -10.81
C SER A 13 -4.44 -0.89 -10.52
N LEU A 14 -3.98 -0.03 -9.60
CA LEU A 14 -2.55 0.25 -9.40
C LEU A 14 -1.70 -0.99 -9.12
N PHE A 15 -2.22 -1.99 -8.42
CA PHE A 15 -1.49 -3.22 -8.09
C PHE A 15 -1.65 -4.34 -9.14
N ASN A 16 -2.57 -4.22 -10.09
CA ASN A 16 -2.73 -5.21 -11.17
C ASN A 16 -1.62 -5.11 -12.25
N VAL A 17 -0.75 -4.10 -12.17
CA VAL A 17 0.42 -3.97 -13.07
C VAL A 17 1.57 -4.89 -12.69
N ILE A 18 1.55 -5.45 -11.48
CA ILE A 18 2.53 -6.43 -11.04
C ILE A 18 1.91 -7.84 -10.95
N PRO A 19 2.70 -8.90 -11.17
CA PRO A 19 2.25 -10.26 -10.92
C PRO A 19 1.87 -10.50 -9.45
N GLU A 20 0.81 -11.26 -9.20
CA GLU A 20 0.37 -11.60 -7.84
C GLU A 20 1.47 -12.22 -6.98
N LYS A 21 2.38 -13.00 -7.58
CA LYS A 21 3.55 -13.56 -6.87
C LYS A 21 4.36 -12.49 -6.11
N HIS A 22 4.45 -11.27 -6.63
CA HIS A 22 5.17 -10.18 -5.96
C HIS A 22 4.43 -9.67 -4.72
N ILE A 23 3.10 -9.64 -4.77
CA ILE A 23 2.24 -9.34 -3.61
C ILE A 23 2.51 -10.38 -2.51
N TYR A 24 2.51 -11.67 -2.86
CA TYR A 24 2.79 -12.74 -1.91
C TYR A 24 4.21 -12.71 -1.33
N LEU A 25 5.22 -12.39 -2.15
CA LEU A 25 6.61 -12.32 -1.72
C LEU A 25 6.82 -11.16 -0.75
N THR A 26 6.30 -9.97 -1.07
CA THR A 26 6.44 -8.78 -0.22
C THR A 26 5.82 -8.99 1.15
N CYS A 27 4.66 -9.65 1.23
CA CYS A 27 4.00 -10.00 2.50
C CYS A 27 4.81 -10.94 3.41
N LYS A 28 5.89 -11.56 2.92
CA LYS A 28 6.78 -12.42 3.73
C LYS A 28 8.02 -11.69 4.25
N LEU A 29 8.30 -10.51 3.71
CA LEU A 29 9.44 -9.70 4.13
C LEU A 29 9.13 -9.02 5.47
N GLN A 30 10.18 -8.70 6.21
CA GLN A 30 10.09 -8.06 7.53
C GLN A 30 10.86 -6.75 7.58
N ASP A 31 11.97 -6.64 6.84
CA ASP A 31 12.75 -5.42 6.81
C ASP A 31 12.04 -4.32 5.98
N PRO A 32 11.86 -3.11 6.54
CA PRO A 32 11.21 -2.01 5.83
C PRO A 32 11.88 -1.63 4.50
N LYS A 33 13.21 -1.71 4.41
CA LYS A 33 13.94 -1.38 3.17
C LYS A 33 13.68 -2.44 2.11
N ASP A 34 13.79 -3.72 2.48
CA ASP A 34 13.49 -4.84 1.57
C ASP A 34 12.04 -4.76 1.04
N ILE A 35 11.08 -4.42 1.91
CA ILE A 35 9.66 -4.24 1.52
C ILE A 35 9.52 -3.09 0.51
N MET A 36 10.18 -1.96 0.73
CA MET A 36 10.09 -0.82 -0.18
C MET A 36 10.81 -1.07 -1.51
N GLU A 37 11.89 -1.88 -1.51
CA GLU A 37 12.61 -2.27 -2.72
C GLU A 37 11.75 -3.09 -3.68
N THR A 38 10.73 -3.81 -3.19
CA THR A 38 9.82 -4.57 -4.08
C THR A 38 9.00 -3.67 -5.01
N LEU A 39 8.88 -2.37 -4.69
CA LEU A 39 8.25 -1.39 -5.58
C LEU A 39 9.04 -1.17 -6.88
N ASN A 40 10.30 -1.61 -6.96
CA ASN A 40 11.09 -1.56 -8.20
C ASN A 40 10.53 -2.46 -9.32
N GLU A 41 9.68 -3.42 -8.98
CA GLU A 41 8.97 -4.26 -9.96
C GLU A 41 7.86 -3.51 -10.70
N PHE A 42 7.45 -2.33 -10.19
CA PHE A 42 6.47 -1.50 -10.86
C PHE A 42 7.11 -0.71 -12.01
N PRO A 43 6.39 -0.49 -13.12
CA PRO A 43 6.80 0.51 -14.10
C PRO A 43 6.94 1.89 -13.43
N ALA A 44 7.93 2.68 -13.86
CA ALA A 44 8.35 3.89 -13.15
C ALA A 44 7.20 4.86 -12.80
N LEU A 45 6.24 5.05 -13.72
CA LEU A 45 5.06 5.90 -13.49
C LEU A 45 4.17 5.37 -12.35
N TYR A 46 3.83 4.07 -12.39
CA TYR A 46 3.01 3.45 -11.36
C TYR A 46 3.72 3.43 -10.02
N ARG A 47 5.03 3.18 -10.02
CA ARG A 47 5.86 3.26 -8.81
C ARG A 47 5.77 4.63 -8.14
N SER A 48 5.90 5.71 -8.91
CA SER A 48 5.78 7.08 -8.40
C SER A 48 4.39 7.36 -7.81
N ILE A 49 3.32 6.87 -8.45
CA ILE A 49 1.95 7.03 -7.93
C ILE A 49 1.76 6.24 -6.63
N VAL A 50 2.26 5.01 -6.56
CA VAL A 50 2.18 4.18 -5.34
C VAL A 50 2.96 4.83 -4.20
N LEU A 51 4.16 5.35 -4.45
CA LEU A 51 4.95 6.07 -3.44
C LEU A 51 4.22 7.31 -2.92
N TRP A 52 3.70 8.14 -3.82
CA TRP A 52 2.91 9.31 -3.44
C TRP A 52 1.66 8.94 -2.62
N LEU A 53 0.96 7.87 -3.01
CA LEU A 53 -0.19 7.38 -2.28
C LEU A 53 0.20 6.88 -0.88
N LEU A 54 1.32 6.16 -0.76
CA LEU A 54 1.84 5.72 0.54
C LEU A 54 2.19 6.91 1.43
N ASP A 55 2.79 7.97 0.89
CA ASP A 55 3.08 9.21 1.63
C ASP A 55 1.79 9.87 2.13
N LEU A 56 0.75 9.96 1.28
CA LEU A 56 -0.55 10.47 1.69
C LEU A 56 -1.21 9.59 2.78
N MET A 57 -1.08 8.26 2.68
CA MET A 57 -1.59 7.34 3.69
C MET A 57 -0.84 7.47 5.01
N VAL A 58 0.47 7.71 4.98
CA VAL A 58 1.31 8.00 6.14
C VAL A 58 0.79 9.24 6.86
N GLU A 59 0.57 10.34 6.14
CA GLU A 59 0.06 11.59 6.72
C GLU A 59 -1.27 11.33 7.45
N VAL A 60 -2.20 10.59 6.83
CA VAL A 60 -3.48 10.26 7.48
C VAL A 60 -3.28 9.42 8.74
N VAL A 61 -2.42 8.40 8.69
CA VAL A 61 -2.18 7.51 9.85
C VAL A 61 -1.44 8.23 10.98
N GLN A 62 -0.55 9.18 10.69
CA GLN A 62 0.10 9.99 11.73
C GLN A 62 -0.90 10.88 12.49
N HIS A 63 -1.99 11.29 11.85
CA HIS A 63 -3.09 12.04 12.49
C HIS A 63 -4.10 11.14 13.25
N LYS A 64 -3.70 9.92 13.63
CA LYS A 64 -4.53 8.93 14.34
C LYS A 64 -5.25 9.48 15.57
N GLU A 65 -4.66 10.40 16.32
CA GLU A 65 -5.30 10.98 17.51
C GLU A 65 -6.63 11.66 17.20
N LYS A 66 -6.76 12.23 15.99
CA LYS A 66 -7.97 12.94 15.53
C LYS A 66 -8.90 12.06 14.70
N ASN A 67 -8.36 11.23 13.79
CA ASN A 67 -9.17 10.45 12.84
C ASN A 67 -9.38 8.97 13.24
N LYS A 68 -8.69 8.50 14.29
CA LYS A 68 -8.71 7.11 14.79
C LYS A 68 -8.31 6.04 13.76
N MET A 69 -7.67 6.42 12.65
CA MET A 69 -7.23 5.52 11.60
C MET A 69 -5.87 4.88 11.98
N SER A 70 -5.85 3.56 12.07
CA SER A 70 -4.58 2.80 12.14
C SER A 70 -4.10 2.43 10.73
N ALA A 71 -2.81 2.15 10.58
CA ALA A 71 -2.24 1.63 9.32
C ALA A 71 -3.01 0.39 8.81
N LYS A 72 -3.44 -0.49 9.71
CA LYS A 72 -4.24 -1.67 9.38
C LYS A 72 -5.63 -1.31 8.84
N CYS A 73 -6.33 -0.39 9.51
CA CYS A 73 -7.64 0.08 9.05
C CYS A 73 -7.52 0.79 7.69
N MET A 74 -6.50 1.63 7.53
CA MET A 74 -6.20 2.31 6.28
C MET A 74 -5.96 1.32 5.12
N ALA A 75 -5.15 0.28 5.36
CA ALA A 75 -4.91 -0.75 4.37
C ALA A 75 -6.19 -1.48 3.96
N ILE A 76 -7.04 -1.87 4.92
CA ILE A 76 -8.32 -2.56 4.63
C ILE A 76 -9.24 -1.72 3.74
N VAL A 77 -9.36 -0.41 4.01
CA VAL A 77 -10.28 0.45 3.24
C VAL A 77 -9.73 0.84 1.87
N MET A 78 -8.40 0.95 1.73
CA MET A 78 -7.78 1.33 0.46
C MET A 78 -7.62 0.16 -0.49
N SER A 79 -7.29 -1.03 0.02
CA SER A 79 -6.95 -2.22 -0.80
C SER A 79 -7.96 -2.58 -1.90
N PRO A 80 -9.29 -2.53 -1.66
CA PRO A 80 -10.27 -2.82 -2.71
C PRO A 80 -10.26 -1.83 -3.88
N ASN A 81 -9.67 -0.65 -3.71
CA ASN A 81 -9.52 0.36 -4.77
C ASN A 81 -8.15 0.29 -5.47
N LEU A 82 -7.23 -0.55 -4.98
CA LEU A 82 -5.87 -0.67 -5.52
C LEU A 82 -5.65 -1.96 -6.30
N PHE A 83 -6.52 -2.96 -6.14
CA PHE A 83 -6.46 -4.22 -6.88
C PHE A 83 -7.85 -4.69 -7.31
N SER A 84 -7.99 -5.04 -8.59
CA SER A 84 -9.17 -5.67 -9.17
C SER A 84 -9.00 -7.18 -9.21
N ILE A 85 -9.99 -7.91 -8.71
CA ILE A 85 -10.02 -9.38 -8.74
C ILE A 85 -10.91 -9.83 -9.90
N GLU A 86 -10.31 -10.43 -10.93
CA GLU A 86 -11.02 -10.97 -12.10
C GLU A 86 -11.11 -12.49 -11.99
N SER A 87 -11.94 -12.98 -11.06
CA SER A 87 -12.14 -14.42 -10.84
C SER A 87 -13.52 -14.71 -10.30
N ASP A 88 -14.20 -15.69 -10.90
CA ASP A 88 -15.52 -16.17 -10.46
C ASP A 88 -15.44 -17.12 -9.26
N ASN A 89 -14.23 -17.48 -8.81
CA ASN A 89 -14.03 -18.35 -7.65
C ASN A 89 -14.08 -17.54 -6.35
N PRO A 90 -15.11 -17.72 -5.48
CA PRO A 90 -15.26 -16.92 -4.26
C PRO A 90 -14.12 -17.13 -3.26
N MET A 91 -13.55 -18.34 -3.21
CA MET A 91 -12.45 -18.65 -2.29
C MET A 91 -11.15 -17.96 -2.71
N TYR A 92 -10.90 -17.90 -4.01
CA TYR A 92 -9.79 -17.13 -4.57
C TYR A 92 -9.99 -15.63 -4.30
N ALA A 93 -11.19 -15.10 -4.58
CA ALA A 93 -11.49 -13.69 -4.37
C ALA A 93 -11.33 -13.26 -2.91
N LEU A 94 -11.78 -14.09 -1.96
CA LEU A 94 -11.57 -13.85 -0.53
C LEU A 94 -10.09 -13.86 -0.17
N THR A 95 -9.34 -14.86 -0.65
CA THR A 95 -7.90 -15.01 -0.38
C THR A 95 -7.11 -13.82 -0.92
N MET A 96 -7.36 -13.43 -2.17
CA MET A 96 -6.67 -12.30 -2.79
C MET A 96 -7.07 -10.97 -2.14
N SER A 97 -8.34 -10.77 -1.78
CA SER A 97 -8.76 -9.56 -1.06
C SER A 97 -8.00 -9.39 0.26
N GLN A 98 -7.87 -10.48 1.03
CA GLN A 98 -7.10 -10.47 2.26
C GLN A 98 -5.62 -10.22 1.98
N LYS A 99 -5.08 -10.80 0.90
CA LYS A 99 -3.65 -10.68 0.61
C LYS A 99 -3.22 -9.32 0.10
N VAL A 100 -4.08 -8.65 -0.65
CA VAL A 100 -3.88 -7.25 -1.04
C VAL A 100 -3.94 -6.34 0.19
N ALA A 101 -4.82 -6.63 1.17
CA ALA A 101 -4.85 -5.90 2.44
C ALA A 101 -3.56 -6.06 3.24
N ASP A 102 -3.05 -7.28 3.36
CA ASP A 102 -1.75 -7.54 4.00
C ASP A 102 -0.60 -6.81 3.28
N TYR A 103 -0.60 -6.83 1.94
CA TYR A 103 0.42 -6.18 1.12
C TYR A 103 0.43 -4.66 1.30
N THR A 104 -0.75 -4.05 1.24
CA THR A 104 -0.92 -2.61 1.47
C THR A 104 -0.48 -2.22 2.87
N PHE A 105 -0.80 -3.06 3.86
CA PHE A 105 -0.37 -2.85 5.24
C PHE A 105 1.16 -2.96 5.40
N ALA A 106 1.79 -3.93 4.75
CA ALA A 106 3.24 -4.11 4.78
C ALA A 106 3.95 -2.88 4.19
N LEU A 107 3.55 -2.43 3.00
CA LEU A 107 4.11 -1.25 2.35
C LEU A 107 3.94 0.02 3.21
N LEU A 108 2.74 0.24 3.75
CA LEU A 108 2.46 1.40 4.58
C LEU A 108 3.27 1.38 5.88
N SER A 109 3.37 0.21 6.52
CA SER A 109 4.14 0.07 7.76
C SER A 109 5.64 0.27 7.51
N ALA A 110 6.16 -0.24 6.39
CA ALA A 110 7.53 0.00 5.99
C ALA A 110 7.80 1.48 5.71
N ARG A 111 6.90 2.15 4.98
CA ARG A 111 7.02 3.58 4.69
C ARG A 111 6.97 4.43 5.96
N LEU A 112 6.07 4.13 6.89
CA LEU A 112 5.99 4.77 8.21
C LEU A 112 7.28 4.61 9.00
N ALA A 113 7.83 3.40 9.05
CA ALA A 113 9.06 3.13 9.78
C ALA A 113 10.26 3.93 9.24
N LEU A 114 10.38 4.05 7.92
CA LEU A 114 11.45 4.82 7.28
C LEU A 114 11.26 6.33 7.46
N ALA A 115 10.03 6.85 7.36
CA ALA A 115 9.75 8.27 7.60
C ALA A 115 10.16 8.72 9.02
N HIS A 116 9.92 7.88 10.03
CA HIS A 116 10.34 8.17 11.41
C HIS A 116 11.86 8.06 11.63
N GLN A 117 12.57 7.25 10.84
CA GLN A 117 14.03 7.18 10.89
C GLN A 117 14.65 8.46 10.32
N ASP A 118 14.12 8.99 9.21
CA ASP A 118 14.59 10.22 8.59
C ASP A 118 14.38 11.44 9.52
N GLU A 119 13.24 11.51 10.23
CA GLU A 119 12.96 12.54 11.25
C GLU A 119 13.94 12.46 12.42
N ALA A 120 14.18 11.24 12.96
CA ALA A 120 15.09 11.04 14.08
C ALA A 120 16.56 11.34 13.73
N GLU A 121 16.99 11.06 12.50
CA GLU A 121 18.33 11.42 12.02
C GLU A 121 18.47 12.94 11.75
N HIS A 122 17.38 13.62 11.38
CA HIS A 122 17.37 15.07 11.19
C HIS A 122 17.49 15.83 12.52
N ASP A 123 16.75 15.41 13.55
CA ASP A 123 16.79 16.04 14.88
C ASP A 123 18.09 15.79 15.66
N ALA A 124 18.86 14.76 15.26
CA ALA A 124 20.13 14.40 15.89
C ALA A 124 21.35 15.17 15.32
N ARG A 125 21.17 16.02 14.32
CA ARG A 125 22.22 16.83 13.67
C ARG A 125 22.13 18.30 14.07
#